data_AF-A0ABD6PLP4-F1
#
_entry.id   AF-A0ABD6PLP4-F1
#
_cell.length_a   1.000
_cell.length_b   1.000
_cell.length_c   1.000
_cell.angle_alpha   90.00
_cell.angle_beta   90.00
_cell.angle_gamma   90.00
#
_symmetry.space_group_name_H-M   'P 1'
#
loop_
_entity.id
_entity.type
_entity.pdbx_description
1 polymer ?
#
loop_
_entity_poly.entity_id
_entity_poly.type
_entity_poly.pdbx_seq_one_letter_code
_entity_poly.pdbx_strand_id
1 'polypeptide(L)'
;MFWIINDKIKFCPERNLLISLTRPDLNVILTTPASRCLNLLLESFPEVVTQKYFFDKVWGEDGMLVPANTLYQNISIIRRGLRTTGETDDTLVATVPRKGFQIEKNVRVTRVDTDCVDDGKKATATGVETSPVETKDKPVENIPVMPGGRKKQRQLRQYIFPTALMIIAFCAGFFAFQYLLHDNPEKDFFRDYPITLTQNGCHFSSQNDDIRGVGNFRRFIKIILDTGLDCKKYPWVYFSSSSHAPALSVLACREPFEIKANAGCISLYFRGHL
;
A
#
# COMPACT_ATOMS: atom_id res chain seq x y z
N MET A 1 8.99 25.23 -1.01
CA MET A 1 10.07 25.19 -2.03
C MET A 1 9.71 24.24 -3.18
N PHE A 2 10.12 24.55 -4.42
CA PHE A 2 9.95 23.63 -5.56
C PHE A 2 11.15 23.67 -6.53
N TRP A 3 11.21 22.68 -7.42
CA TRP A 3 12.22 22.55 -8.46
C TRP A 3 11.61 22.65 -9.86
N ILE A 4 12.32 23.28 -10.78
CA ILE A 4 12.03 23.24 -12.21
C ILE A 4 13.10 22.36 -12.89
N ILE A 5 12.64 21.34 -13.60
CA ILE A 5 13.48 20.36 -14.30
C ILE A 5 13.23 20.52 -15.80
N ASN A 6 14.31 20.78 -16.54
CA ASN A 6 14.35 20.95 -17.99
C ASN A 6 13.35 21.99 -18.53
N ASP A 7 13.01 23.01 -17.74
CA ASP A 7 11.99 24.03 -18.03
C ASP A 7 10.60 23.48 -18.42
N LYS A 8 10.36 22.20 -18.15
CA LYS A 8 9.13 21.49 -18.54
C LYS A 8 8.40 20.88 -17.36
N ILE A 9 9.11 20.56 -16.28
CA ILE A 9 8.54 19.81 -15.15
C ILE A 9 8.73 20.64 -13.89
N LYS A 10 7.64 20.88 -13.16
CA LYS A 10 7.63 21.41 -11.79
C LYS A 10 7.55 20.26 -10.81
N PHE A 11 8.53 20.13 -9.94
CA PHE A 11 8.54 19.16 -8.85
C PHE A 11 8.33 19.84 -7.51
N CYS A 12 7.32 19.42 -6.76
CA CYS A 12 6.97 19.92 -5.43
C CYS A 12 7.25 18.82 -4.38
N PRO A 13 8.39 18.85 -3.67
CA PRO A 13 8.75 17.82 -2.69
C PRO A 13 7.71 17.65 -1.58
N GLU A 14 7.19 18.77 -1.05
CA GLU A 14 6.21 18.79 0.06
C GLU A 14 4.89 18.09 -0.29
N ARG A 15 4.51 18.08 -1.57
CA ARG A 15 3.28 17.46 -2.08
C ARG A 15 3.53 16.12 -2.77
N ASN A 16 4.79 15.67 -2.85
CA ASN A 16 5.22 14.52 -3.64
C ASN A 16 4.72 14.58 -5.09
N LEU A 17 4.69 15.77 -5.71
CA LEU A 17 3.95 16.00 -6.95
C LEU A 17 4.88 16.48 -8.07
N LEU A 18 4.77 15.86 -9.23
CA LEU A 18 5.31 16.33 -10.51
C LEU A 18 4.16 16.93 -11.32
N ILE A 19 4.38 18.11 -11.92
CA ILE A 19 3.42 18.81 -12.77
C ILE A 19 4.14 19.21 -14.06
N SER A 20 3.52 19.00 -15.21
CA SER A 20 4.02 19.57 -16.46
C SER A 20 3.74 21.08 -16.52
N LEU A 21 4.76 21.87 -16.86
CA LEU A 21 4.63 23.31 -17.09
C LEU A 21 3.93 23.61 -18.42
N THR A 22 4.03 22.71 -19.40
CA THR A 22 3.33 22.83 -20.68
C THR A 22 1.84 22.48 -20.53
N ARG A 23 1.54 21.50 -19.68
CA ARG A 23 0.22 20.88 -19.53
C ARG A 23 -0.11 20.61 -18.06
N PRO A 24 -0.68 21.58 -17.32
CA PRO A 24 -0.95 21.43 -15.89
C PRO A 24 -1.88 20.25 -15.52
N ASP A 25 -2.67 19.75 -16.49
CA ASP A 25 -3.47 18.53 -16.37
C ASP A 25 -2.63 17.26 -16.21
N LEU A 26 -1.42 17.24 -16.78
CA LEU A 26 -0.46 16.16 -16.62
C LEU A 26 0.34 16.34 -15.33
N ASN A 27 -0.18 15.73 -14.27
CA ASN A 27 0.51 15.63 -13.00
C ASN A 27 0.62 14.17 -12.53
N VAL A 28 1.68 13.88 -11.77
CA VAL A 28 1.97 12.55 -11.23
C VAL A 28 2.33 12.69 -9.76
N ILE A 29 1.61 11.96 -8.91
CA ILE A 29 1.92 11.83 -7.49
C ILE A 29 2.95 10.72 -7.32
N LEU A 30 4.11 11.06 -6.77
CA LEU A 30 5.16 10.13 -6.38
C LEU A 30 4.85 9.55 -4.99
N THR A 31 5.38 8.37 -4.71
CA THR A 31 5.42 7.87 -3.33
C THR A 31 6.36 8.75 -2.50
N THR A 32 6.13 8.85 -1.19
CA THR A 32 7.00 9.60 -0.27
C THR A 32 8.49 9.25 -0.41
N PRO A 33 8.91 7.95 -0.40
CA PRO A 33 10.31 7.61 -0.60
C PRO A 33 10.84 7.99 -1.99
N ALA A 34 10.04 7.88 -3.06
CA ALA A 34 10.44 8.31 -4.39
C ALA A 34 10.62 9.84 -4.47
N SER A 35 9.74 10.62 -3.83
CA SER A 35 9.87 12.08 -3.73
C SER A 35 11.15 12.48 -3.01
N ARG A 36 11.45 11.85 -1.86
CA ARG A 36 12.70 12.07 -1.12
C ARG A 36 13.93 11.71 -1.95
N CYS A 37 13.93 10.56 -2.64
CA CYS A 37 15.00 10.17 -3.55
C CYS A 37 15.22 11.19 -4.66
N LEU A 38 14.14 11.69 -5.29
CA LEU A 38 14.24 12.71 -6.33
C LEU A 38 14.79 14.03 -5.78
N ASN A 39 14.35 14.44 -4.59
CA ASN A 39 14.87 15.65 -3.96
C ASN A 39 16.39 15.55 -3.71
N LEU A 40 16.88 14.42 -3.19
CA LEU A 40 18.33 14.20 -2.99
C LEU A 40 19.12 14.25 -4.31
N LEU A 41 18.56 13.70 -5.40
CA LEU A 41 19.17 13.76 -6.73
C LEU A 41 19.30 15.20 -7.24
N LEU A 42 18.29 16.04 -6.99
CA LEU A 42 18.27 17.43 -7.44
C LEU A 42 19.17 18.32 -6.58
N GLU A 43 19.21 18.09 -5.27
CA GLU A 43 20.12 18.78 -4.34
C GLU A 43 21.58 18.48 -4.63
N SER A 44 21.87 17.24 -5.04
CA SER A 44 23.24 16.79 -5.32
C SER A 44 23.65 17.01 -6.78
N PHE A 45 22.82 17.63 -7.61
CA PHE A 45 23.14 17.86 -9.02
C PHE A 45 24.37 18.79 -9.16
N PRO A 46 25.38 18.46 -9.99
CA PRO A 46 25.45 17.37 -10.98
C PRO A 46 26.21 16.11 -10.54
N GLU A 47 26.39 15.89 -9.24
CA GLU A 47 27.14 14.78 -8.68
C GLU A 47 26.34 13.46 -8.60
N VAL A 48 27.07 12.35 -8.40
CA VAL A 48 26.47 11.03 -8.23
C VAL A 48 26.05 10.83 -6.78
N VAL A 49 24.76 10.56 -6.57
CA VAL A 49 24.26 10.12 -5.28
C VAL A 49 24.49 8.62 -5.13
N THR A 50 25.27 8.24 -4.12
CA THR A 50 25.61 6.83 -3.87
C THR A 50 24.41 6.04 -3.31
N GLN A 51 24.36 4.73 -3.56
CA GLN A 51 23.31 3.87 -3.00
C GLN A 51 23.25 3.94 -1.47
N LYS A 52 24.40 3.92 -0.82
CA LYS A 52 24.50 4.05 0.65
C LYS A 52 23.86 5.34 1.13
N TYR A 53 24.16 6.47 0.47
CA TYR A 53 23.59 7.75 0.84
C TYR A 53 22.06 7.79 0.72
N PHE A 54 21.49 7.15 -0.31
CA PHE A 54 20.03 6.97 -0.38
C PHE A 54 19.47 6.18 0.80
N PHE A 55 20.08 5.05 1.15
CA PHE A 55 19.63 4.24 2.29
C PHE A 55 19.68 5.04 3.59
N ASP A 56 20.79 5.73 3.83
CA ASP A 56 21.01 6.51 5.05
C ASP A 56 20.00 7.67 5.15
N LYS A 57 19.77 8.42 4.06
CA LYS A 57 18.94 9.64 4.08
C LYS A 57 17.44 9.42 3.90
N VAL A 58 17.02 8.41 3.14
CA VAL A 58 15.59 8.23 2.83
C VAL A 58 14.91 7.31 3.83
N TRP A 59 15.64 6.31 4.35
CA TRP A 59 15.11 5.28 5.26
C TRP A 59 15.85 5.21 6.61
N GLY A 60 17.16 5.48 6.62
CA GLY A 60 18.00 5.39 7.82
C GLY A 60 17.60 6.35 8.93
N GLU A 61 17.20 7.58 8.60
CA GLU A 61 16.71 8.57 9.57
C GLU A 61 15.42 8.10 10.29
N ASP A 62 14.57 7.34 9.60
CA ASP A 62 13.36 6.73 10.15
C ASP A 62 13.62 5.36 10.82
N GLY A 63 14.87 4.90 10.84
CA GLY A 63 15.26 3.58 11.37
C GLY A 63 14.75 2.39 10.53
N MET A 64 14.34 2.63 9.29
CA MET A 64 13.78 1.63 8.40
C MET A 64 14.89 0.93 7.61
N LEU A 65 14.96 -0.40 7.71
CA LEU A 65 15.87 -1.20 6.90
C LEU A 65 15.10 -1.75 5.69
N VAL A 66 15.50 -1.32 4.50
CA VAL A 66 14.85 -1.76 3.25
C VAL A 66 15.83 -2.53 2.35
N PRO A 67 15.36 -3.56 1.64
CA PRO A 67 16.19 -4.28 0.67
C PRO A 67 16.54 -3.41 -0.54
N ALA A 68 17.66 -3.73 -1.21
CA ALA A 68 18.21 -2.88 -2.28
C ALA A 68 17.25 -2.68 -3.46
N ASN A 69 16.42 -3.68 -3.78
CA ASN A 69 15.36 -3.59 -4.79
C ASN A 69 14.39 -2.41 -4.55
N THR A 70 14.18 -2.01 -3.30
CA THR A 70 13.32 -0.88 -2.93
C THR A 70 13.84 0.43 -3.51
N LEU A 71 15.17 0.66 -3.47
CA LEU A 71 15.77 1.83 -4.10
C LEU A 71 15.53 1.81 -5.61
N TYR A 72 15.78 0.67 -6.27
CA TYR A 72 15.56 0.53 -7.71
C TYR A 72 14.09 0.75 -8.12
N GLN A 73 13.13 0.27 -7.33
CA GLN A 73 11.71 0.52 -7.56
C GLN A 73 11.38 2.01 -7.47
N ASN A 74 11.90 2.71 -6.46
CA ASN A 74 11.69 4.17 -6.33
C ASN A 74 12.32 4.94 -7.49
N ILE A 75 13.53 4.58 -7.94
CA ILE A 75 14.14 5.17 -9.14
C ILE A 75 13.30 4.90 -10.39
N SER A 76 12.70 3.71 -10.52
CA SER A 76 11.79 3.38 -11.63
C SER A 76 10.52 4.25 -11.62
N ILE A 77 9.92 4.45 -10.44
CA ILE A 77 8.76 5.35 -10.25
C ILE A 77 9.11 6.78 -10.67
N ILE A 78 10.26 7.30 -10.22
CA ILE A 78 10.74 8.63 -10.58
C ILE A 78 10.90 8.75 -12.10
N ARG A 79 11.61 7.80 -12.74
CA ARG A 79 11.81 7.82 -14.20
C ARG A 79 10.50 7.83 -14.96
N ARG A 80 9.55 6.98 -14.57
CA ARG A 80 8.22 6.94 -15.20
C ARG A 80 7.48 8.27 -15.01
N GLY A 81 7.47 8.81 -13.79
CA GLY A 81 6.82 10.09 -13.50
C GLY A 81 7.39 11.23 -14.33
N LEU A 82 8.73 11.33 -14.40
CA LEU A 82 9.42 12.36 -15.17
C LEU A 82 9.15 12.24 -16.68
N ARG A 83 9.11 11.02 -17.24
CA ARG A 83 8.76 10.80 -18.65
C ARG A 83 7.33 11.22 -18.95
N THR A 84 6.39 10.88 -18.07
CA THR A 84 4.98 11.23 -18.23
C THR A 84 4.76 12.74 -18.14
N THR A 85 5.33 13.43 -17.16
CA THR A 85 5.13 14.89 -17.01
C THR A 85 5.97 15.73 -17.96
N GLY A 86 7.14 15.23 -18.36
CA GLY A 86 8.04 15.90 -19.31
C GLY A 86 7.69 15.68 -20.77
N GLU A 87 6.74 14.76 -21.06
CA GLU A 87 6.40 14.30 -22.41
C GLU A 87 7.66 14.00 -23.24
N THR A 88 8.61 13.30 -22.61
CA THR A 88 9.89 12.93 -23.23
C THR A 88 10.25 11.48 -22.90
N ASP A 89 10.87 10.79 -23.85
CA ASP A 89 11.47 9.48 -23.65
C ASP A 89 12.92 9.56 -23.17
N ASP A 90 13.47 10.78 -23.07
CA ASP A 90 14.83 11.01 -22.61
C ASP A 90 15.04 10.49 -21.19
N THR A 91 16.23 9.94 -20.95
CA THR A 91 16.59 9.42 -19.63
C THR A 91 17.10 10.57 -18.77
N LEU A 92 16.22 11.19 -17.98
CA LEU A 92 16.60 12.31 -17.11
C LEU A 92 17.39 11.87 -15.86
N VAL A 93 17.19 10.63 -15.39
CA VAL A 93 17.90 10.04 -14.24
C VAL A 93 18.75 8.87 -14.72
N ALA A 94 20.07 9.04 -14.74
CA ALA A 94 21.03 8.05 -15.18
C ALA A 94 21.44 7.08 -14.06
N THR A 95 21.69 5.83 -14.42
CA THR A 95 22.31 4.86 -13.51
C THR A 95 23.82 4.90 -13.70
N VAL A 96 24.58 5.06 -12.61
CA VAL A 96 26.03 4.88 -12.60
C VAL A 96 26.35 3.52 -11.99
N PRO A 97 26.77 2.53 -12.79
CA PRO A 97 26.99 1.16 -12.33
C PRO A 97 27.90 1.10 -11.09
N ARG A 98 27.51 0.28 -10.11
CA ARG A 98 28.23 0.07 -8.84
C ARG A 98 28.45 1.31 -7.96
N LYS A 99 27.93 2.49 -8.34
CA LYS A 99 28.03 3.72 -7.55
C LYS A 99 26.66 4.18 -7.07
N GLY A 100 25.73 4.44 -8.00
CA GLY A 100 24.43 5.01 -7.66
C GLY A 100 23.73 5.66 -8.84
N PHE A 101 23.15 6.83 -8.61
CA PHE A 101 22.29 7.52 -9.59
C PHE A 101 22.62 9.01 -9.64
N GLN A 102 22.41 9.62 -10.80
CA GLN A 102 22.60 11.05 -11.01
C GLN A 102 21.54 11.58 -11.98
N ILE A 103 21.26 12.87 -11.94
CA ILE A 103 20.54 13.54 -13.03
C ILE A 103 21.51 13.74 -14.20
N GLU A 104 21.04 13.55 -15.43
CA GLU A 104 21.89 13.76 -16.62
C GLU A 104 22.40 15.20 -16.71
N LYS A 105 23.66 15.37 -17.10
CA LYS A 105 24.34 16.69 -17.06
C LYS A 105 23.77 17.73 -18.03
N ASN A 106 23.04 17.28 -19.05
CA ASN A 106 22.38 18.13 -20.02
C ASN A 106 21.02 18.66 -19.54
N VAL A 107 20.53 18.20 -18.39
CA VAL A 107 19.27 18.64 -17.80
C VAL A 107 19.48 19.96 -17.06
N ARG A 108 18.64 20.96 -17.34
CA ARG A 108 18.60 22.21 -16.57
C ARG A 108 17.81 21.99 -15.28
N VAL A 109 18.41 22.31 -14.14
CA VAL A 109 17.76 22.20 -12.82
C VAL A 109 17.79 23.57 -12.16
N THR A 110 16.62 24.06 -11.73
CA THR A 110 16.48 25.34 -11.05
C THR A 110 15.69 25.17 -9.77
N ARG A 111 16.21 25.71 -8.66
CA ARG A 111 15.55 25.75 -7.36
C ARG A 111 14.81 27.06 -7.18
N VAL A 112 13.58 26.98 -6.67
CA VAL A 112 12.76 28.16 -6.34
C VAL A 112 12.26 28.03 -4.89
N ASP A 113 12.65 28.98 -4.04
CA ASP A 113 12.39 28.95 -2.59
C ASP A 113 11.02 29.49 -2.17
N THR A 114 10.07 29.64 -3.09
CA THR A 114 8.67 29.95 -2.78
C THR A 114 7.88 28.68 -2.43
N ASP A 115 6.82 28.83 -1.64
CA ASP A 115 5.88 27.74 -1.36
C ASP A 115 5.28 27.20 -2.66
N CYS A 116 5.00 25.90 -2.69
CA CYS A 116 4.31 25.25 -3.80
C CYS A 116 2.81 25.62 -3.81
N VAL A 117 2.50 26.91 -3.83
CA VAL A 117 1.15 27.43 -4.01
C VAL A 117 0.93 27.60 -5.51
N ASP A 118 -0.17 27.03 -5.98
CA ASP A 118 -0.82 27.45 -7.21
C ASP A 118 -2.26 27.81 -6.82
N ASP A 119 -2.74 28.87 -7.45
CA ASP A 119 -4.08 29.41 -7.33
C ASP A 119 -5.12 28.30 -7.47
N GLY A 120 -6.16 28.43 -6.65
CA GLY A 120 -7.17 27.40 -6.52
C GLY A 120 -7.89 27.07 -7.83
N LYS A 121 -8.09 25.78 -8.07
CA LYS A 121 -9.45 25.25 -8.24
C LYS A 121 -9.50 23.75 -7.97
N LYS A 122 -10.29 23.41 -6.94
CA LYS A 122 -10.98 22.12 -6.83
C LYS A 122 -11.68 21.85 -8.16
N ALA A 123 -11.26 20.81 -8.88
CA ALA A 123 -12.07 20.22 -9.92
C ALA A 123 -12.92 19.11 -9.27
N THR A 124 -14.08 19.52 -8.78
CA THR A 124 -15.22 18.64 -8.52
C THR A 124 -16.24 18.90 -9.64
N ALA A 125 -16.74 17.81 -10.22
CA ALA A 125 -17.96 17.65 -11.02
C ALA A 125 -18.01 18.24 -12.45
N THR A 126 -18.26 17.35 -13.43
CA THR A 126 -19.35 17.43 -14.44
C THR A 126 -19.43 16.02 -15.09
N GLY A 127 -20.52 15.27 -15.18
CA GLY A 127 -21.95 15.58 -15.22
C GLY A 127 -22.43 15.59 -16.68
N VAL A 128 -23.05 14.51 -17.17
CA VAL A 128 -23.97 14.56 -18.33
C VAL A 128 -25.05 13.49 -18.13
N GLU A 129 -26.16 13.90 -17.52
CA GLU A 129 -27.49 13.32 -17.76
C GLU A 129 -28.10 14.06 -18.95
N THR A 130 -28.66 13.32 -19.90
CA THR A 130 -29.59 13.86 -20.90
C THR A 130 -30.89 13.08 -20.81
N SER A 131 -31.95 13.81 -20.50
CA SER A 131 -33.34 13.42 -20.73
C SER A 131 -33.89 14.30 -21.86
N PRO A 132 -34.87 13.82 -22.64
CA PRO A 132 -35.94 14.72 -23.06
C PRO A 132 -37.36 14.15 -22.87
N VAL A 133 -38.26 15.06 -22.53
CA VAL A 133 -39.70 14.92 -22.26
C VAL A 133 -40.54 15.11 -23.55
N GLU A 134 -41.56 14.25 -23.73
CA GLU A 134 -42.99 14.44 -24.14
C GLU A 134 -43.40 15.71 -24.97
N THR A 135 -44.41 15.77 -25.88
CA THR A 135 -45.74 15.11 -26.00
C THR A 135 -46.42 15.40 -27.38
N LYS A 136 -47.36 14.52 -27.80
CA LYS A 136 -48.66 14.70 -28.54
C LYS A 136 -48.76 15.25 -29.99
N ASP A 137 -49.41 14.47 -30.88
CA ASP A 137 -50.81 14.68 -31.30
C ASP A 137 -51.42 13.48 -32.07
N LYS A 138 -52.77 13.36 -32.06
CA LYS A 138 -53.68 12.29 -32.53
C LYS A 138 -54.41 12.69 -33.85
N PRO A 139 -55.44 11.99 -34.42
CA PRO A 139 -55.76 10.56 -34.65
C PRO A 139 -56.35 10.31 -36.10
N VAL A 140 -57.09 9.20 -36.31
CA VAL A 140 -58.14 8.87 -37.34
C VAL A 140 -57.77 7.62 -38.16
N GLU A 141 -58.16 6.41 -37.74
CA GLU A 141 -59.45 5.70 -37.95
C GLU A 141 -59.51 4.94 -39.29
N ASN A 142 -59.54 3.60 -39.20
CA ASN A 142 -60.47 2.71 -39.91
C ASN A 142 -60.17 1.24 -39.54
N ILE A 143 -61.10 0.62 -38.83
CA ILE A 143 -61.26 -0.84 -38.77
C ILE A 143 -62.45 -1.17 -39.70
N PRO A 144 -62.43 -2.33 -40.36
CA PRO A 144 -63.61 -3.15 -40.12
C PRO A 144 -63.24 -4.61 -39.77
N VAL A 145 -64.06 -5.14 -38.84
CA VAL A 145 -64.42 -6.55 -38.66
C VAL A 145 -63.48 -7.46 -37.83
N MET A 146 -63.92 -7.70 -36.58
CA MET A 146 -63.74 -8.98 -35.84
C MET A 146 -64.71 -10.03 -36.41
N PRO A 147 -64.50 -11.37 -36.25
CA PRO A 147 -64.18 -12.05 -34.99
C PRO A 147 -63.05 -13.10 -35.15
N GLY A 148 -62.29 -13.52 -34.16
CA GLY A 148 -62.61 -13.98 -32.81
C GLY A 148 -61.63 -15.12 -32.48
N GLY A 149 -61.29 -15.33 -31.20
CA GLY A 149 -60.61 -16.56 -30.76
C GLY A 149 -59.31 -16.39 -29.96
N ARG A 150 -59.48 -16.22 -28.64
CA ARG A 150 -58.55 -16.44 -27.51
C ARG A 150 -57.22 -17.17 -27.81
N LYS A 151 -56.06 -16.53 -27.54
CA LYS A 151 -54.83 -17.11 -26.90
C LYS A 151 -53.88 -16.00 -26.36
N LYS A 152 -54.01 -15.60 -25.08
CA LYS A 152 -53.09 -14.62 -24.43
C LYS A 152 -52.47 -15.16 -23.14
N GLN A 153 -51.92 -16.38 -23.18
CA GLN A 153 -51.26 -17.00 -22.01
C GLN A 153 -49.90 -17.63 -22.34
N ARG A 154 -49.23 -17.19 -23.42
CA ARG A 154 -47.95 -17.79 -23.86
C ARG A 154 -46.75 -16.83 -23.89
N GLN A 155 -46.96 -15.54 -23.59
CA GLN A 155 -45.92 -14.50 -23.69
C GLN A 155 -45.23 -14.16 -22.35
N LEU A 156 -45.84 -14.45 -21.19
CA LEU A 156 -45.22 -14.15 -19.87
C LEU A 156 -44.23 -15.24 -19.40
N ARG A 157 -44.35 -16.46 -19.92
CA ARG A 157 -43.53 -17.62 -19.52
C ARG A 157 -42.13 -17.63 -20.13
N GLN A 158 -41.90 -16.87 -21.22
CA GLN A 158 -40.60 -16.80 -21.88
C GLN A 158 -39.59 -15.88 -21.18
N TYR A 159 -40.04 -14.96 -20.31
CA TYR A 159 -39.16 -14.05 -19.56
C TYR A 159 -38.89 -14.49 -18.11
N ILE A 160 -39.65 -15.45 -17.57
CA ILE A 160 -39.46 -15.97 -16.19
C ILE A 160 -38.18 -16.83 -16.10
N PHE A 161 -37.89 -17.62 -17.13
CA PHE A 161 -36.72 -18.49 -17.14
C PHE A 161 -35.37 -17.72 -17.19
N PRO A 162 -35.18 -16.71 -18.07
CA PRO A 162 -33.94 -15.94 -18.09
C PRO A 162 -33.77 -15.03 -16.85
N THR A 163 -34.86 -14.49 -16.29
CA THR A 163 -34.79 -13.68 -15.06
C THR A 163 -34.44 -14.52 -13.84
N ALA A 164 -34.96 -15.74 -13.72
CA ALA A 164 -34.59 -16.67 -12.67
C ALA A 164 -33.10 -17.06 -12.74
N LEU A 165 -32.56 -17.31 -13.93
CA LEU A 165 -31.13 -17.61 -14.13
C LEU A 165 -30.22 -16.46 -13.71
N MET A 166 -30.59 -15.21 -14.04
CA MET A 166 -29.83 -14.02 -13.64
C MET A 166 -29.84 -13.83 -12.11
N ILE A 167 -30.97 -14.06 -11.45
CA ILE A 167 -31.07 -13.97 -9.99
C ILE A 167 -30.24 -15.06 -9.32
N ILE A 168 -30.29 -16.30 -9.83
CA ILE A 168 -29.48 -17.41 -9.30
C ILE A 168 -27.98 -17.11 -9.44
N ALA A 169 -27.54 -16.59 -10.59
CA ALA A 169 -26.15 -16.21 -10.80
C ALA A 169 -25.71 -15.08 -9.85
N PHE A 170 -26.58 -14.08 -9.63
CA PHE A 170 -26.31 -12.98 -8.70
C PHE A 170 -26.23 -13.48 -7.25
N CYS A 171 -27.17 -14.32 -6.81
CA CYS A 171 -27.13 -14.93 -5.48
C CYS A 171 -25.88 -15.79 -5.30
N ALA A 172 -25.55 -16.64 -6.27
CA ALA A 172 -24.34 -17.47 -6.22
C ALA A 172 -23.07 -16.61 -6.14
N GLY A 173 -22.99 -15.52 -6.92
CA GLY A 173 -21.89 -14.56 -6.85
C GLY A 173 -21.82 -13.84 -5.51
N PHE A 174 -22.96 -13.45 -4.95
CA PHE A 174 -23.02 -12.81 -3.62
C PHE A 174 -22.61 -13.76 -2.50
N PHE A 175 -23.06 -15.01 -2.53
CA PHE A 175 -22.63 -16.03 -1.57
C PHE A 175 -21.14 -16.36 -1.72
N ALA A 176 -20.61 -16.47 -2.94
CA ALA A 176 -19.18 -16.68 -3.17
C ALA A 176 -18.35 -15.47 -2.69
N PHE A 177 -18.82 -14.25 -2.92
CA PHE A 177 -18.17 -13.03 -2.44
C PHE A 177 -18.21 -12.90 -0.92
N GLN A 178 -19.35 -13.23 -0.29
CA GLN A 178 -19.44 -13.30 1.17
C GLN A 178 -18.54 -14.38 1.75
N TYR A 179 -18.44 -15.54 1.10
CA TYR A 179 -17.51 -16.59 1.51
C TYR A 179 -16.05 -16.12 1.39
N LEU A 180 -15.68 -15.46 0.29
CA LEU A 180 -14.35 -14.88 0.09
C LEU A 180 -14.02 -13.76 1.10
N LEU A 181 -15.02 -13.00 1.55
CA LEU A 181 -14.83 -11.98 2.59
C LEU A 181 -14.86 -12.56 4.01
N HIS A 182 -15.57 -13.66 4.24
CA HIS A 182 -15.71 -14.31 5.55
C HIS A 182 -14.58 -15.31 5.84
N ASP A 183 -13.93 -15.85 4.81
CA ASP A 183 -12.71 -16.66 4.91
C ASP A 183 -11.49 -15.75 5.15
N ASN A 184 -11.60 -14.96 6.21
CA ASN A 184 -10.49 -14.26 6.83
C ASN A 184 -10.24 -15.00 8.14
N PRO A 185 -9.67 -16.22 8.11
CA PRO A 185 -9.15 -16.80 9.34
C PRO A 185 -8.13 -15.79 9.82
N GLU A 186 -8.38 -15.20 10.99
CA GLU A 186 -7.36 -14.43 11.70
C GLU A 186 -6.12 -15.31 11.69
N LYS A 187 -5.17 -15.00 10.81
CA LYS A 187 -4.03 -15.87 10.59
C LYS A 187 -3.27 -15.82 11.90
N ASP A 188 -3.36 -16.90 12.68
CA ASP A 188 -2.67 -17.06 13.95
C ASP A 188 -1.17 -16.85 13.71
N PHE A 189 -0.72 -15.61 13.88
CA PHE A 189 0.62 -15.16 13.53
C PHE A 189 1.72 -15.95 14.27
N PHE A 190 1.33 -16.67 15.33
CA PHE A 190 2.19 -17.41 16.24
C PHE A 190 2.07 -18.94 16.15
N ARG A 191 1.18 -19.51 15.32
CA ARG A 191 0.98 -20.99 15.24
C ARG A 191 2.23 -21.77 14.83
N ASP A 192 3.13 -21.13 14.10
CA ASP A 192 4.37 -21.72 13.58
C ASP A 192 5.61 -21.34 14.41
N TYR A 193 5.48 -21.24 15.74
CA TYR A 193 6.60 -20.97 16.65
C TYR A 193 7.12 -22.32 17.18
N PRO A 194 8.19 -22.91 16.59
CA PRO A 194 8.57 -24.30 16.86
C PRO A 194 9.26 -24.51 18.23
N ILE A 195 9.74 -23.44 18.87
CA ILE A 195 10.53 -23.52 20.10
C ILE A 195 9.69 -23.03 21.26
N THR A 196 9.28 -23.96 22.13
CA THR A 196 8.55 -23.67 23.36
C THR A 196 9.39 -24.08 24.57
N LEU A 197 9.72 -23.14 25.44
CA LEU A 197 10.36 -23.41 26.73
C LEU A 197 9.46 -22.88 27.85
N THR A 198 9.26 -23.70 28.87
CA THR A 198 8.53 -23.28 30.07
C THR A 198 9.51 -23.07 31.21
N GLN A 199 9.58 -21.86 31.76
CA GLN A 199 10.43 -21.53 32.91
C GLN A 199 9.72 -20.52 33.82
N ASN A 200 9.79 -20.73 35.13
CA ASN A 200 9.20 -19.86 36.15
C ASN A 200 7.69 -19.57 35.96
N GLY A 201 6.94 -20.50 35.36
CA GLY A 201 5.50 -20.35 35.10
C GLY A 201 5.14 -19.57 33.83
N CYS A 202 6.13 -19.10 33.06
CA CYS A 202 5.94 -18.54 31.73
C CYS A 202 6.21 -19.59 30.64
N HIS A 203 5.36 -19.61 29.62
CA HIS A 203 5.52 -20.32 28.35
C HIS A 203 6.12 -19.37 27.32
N PHE A 204 7.37 -19.63 26.93
CA PHE A 204 8.11 -18.84 25.97
C PHE A 204 8.07 -19.52 24.60
N SER A 205 7.52 -18.81 23.61
CA SER A 205 7.47 -19.25 22.21
C SER A 205 8.27 -18.28 21.35
N SER A 206 9.13 -18.80 20.46
CA SER A 206 9.88 -17.98 19.50
C SER A 206 9.91 -18.59 18.09
N GLN A 207 9.87 -17.72 17.09
CA GLN A 207 10.09 -18.03 15.68
C GLN A 207 11.47 -17.51 15.28
N ASN A 208 12.47 -18.40 15.12
CA ASN A 208 13.60 -18.13 14.22
C ASN A 208 14.46 -19.38 13.89
N ASP A 209 15.04 -19.35 12.69
CA ASP A 209 15.90 -20.36 12.05
C ASP A 209 17.40 -20.29 12.47
N ASP A 210 17.84 -19.17 13.08
CA ASP A 210 19.23 -18.96 13.51
C ASP A 210 19.59 -19.65 14.84
N ILE A 211 18.60 -20.23 15.52
CA ILE A 211 18.77 -20.93 16.80
C ILE A 211 19.20 -22.37 16.53
N ARG A 212 20.38 -22.56 15.90
CA ARG A 212 21.06 -23.86 15.93
C ARG A 212 21.65 -24.19 17.31
N GLY A 213 21.57 -23.26 18.28
CA GLY A 213 22.05 -23.45 19.65
C GLY A 213 21.13 -22.85 20.71
N VAL A 214 20.79 -23.65 21.72
CA VAL A 214 19.95 -23.33 22.90
C VAL A 214 20.45 -22.09 23.69
N GLY A 215 21.71 -21.69 23.50
CA GLY A 215 22.36 -20.59 24.23
C GLY A 215 21.78 -19.20 23.98
N ASN A 216 21.53 -18.83 22.72
CA ASN A 216 21.01 -17.51 22.38
C ASN A 216 19.59 -17.32 22.91
N PHE A 217 18.76 -18.35 22.78
CA PHE A 217 17.38 -18.35 23.27
C PHE A 217 17.29 -18.12 24.79
N ARG A 218 18.16 -18.77 25.60
CA ARG A 218 18.23 -18.54 27.04
C ARG A 218 18.66 -17.11 27.41
N ARG A 219 19.52 -16.48 26.61
CA ARG A 219 19.93 -15.08 26.81
C ARG A 219 18.75 -14.13 26.69
N PHE A 220 17.91 -14.31 25.66
CA PHE A 220 16.70 -13.52 25.48
C PHE A 220 15.70 -13.70 26.63
N ILE A 221 15.46 -14.95 27.08
CA ILE A 221 14.58 -15.21 28.22
C ILE A 221 15.07 -14.49 29.48
N LYS A 222 16.38 -14.50 29.73
CA LYS A 222 16.94 -13.79 30.88
C LYS A 222 16.68 -12.29 30.81
N ILE A 223 16.91 -11.67 29.66
CA ILE A 223 16.62 -10.25 29.43
C ILE A 223 15.14 -9.96 29.69
N ILE A 224 14.23 -10.82 29.23
CA ILE A 224 12.79 -10.66 29.43
C ILE A 224 12.43 -10.75 30.92
N LEU A 225 12.97 -11.72 31.65
CA LEU A 225 12.68 -11.90 33.08
C LEU A 225 13.26 -10.77 33.94
N ASP A 226 14.44 -10.24 33.58
CA ASP A 226 15.08 -9.12 34.28
C ASP A 226 14.25 -7.82 34.23
N THR A 227 13.26 -7.72 33.34
CA THR A 227 12.35 -6.57 33.26
C THR A 227 11.28 -6.55 34.35
N GLY A 228 11.16 -7.63 35.14
CA GLY A 228 10.12 -7.78 36.15
C GLY A 228 8.78 -8.25 35.58
N LEU A 229 8.77 -8.94 34.43
CA LEU A 229 7.56 -9.54 33.88
C LEU A 229 6.95 -10.53 34.88
N ASP A 230 5.70 -10.28 35.28
CA ASP A 230 4.98 -11.18 36.17
C ASP A 230 4.32 -12.32 35.38
N CYS A 231 4.96 -13.50 35.43
CA CYS A 231 4.47 -14.73 34.82
C CYS A 231 3.12 -15.21 35.36
N LYS A 232 2.68 -14.75 36.54
CA LYS A 232 1.33 -15.08 37.06
C LYS A 232 0.25 -14.29 36.33
N LYS A 233 0.58 -13.07 35.90
CA LYS A 233 -0.34 -12.19 35.18
C LYS A 233 -0.30 -12.43 33.68
N TYR A 234 0.89 -12.66 33.12
CA TYR A 234 1.09 -12.90 31.68
C TYR A 234 1.94 -14.17 31.47
N PRO A 235 1.33 -15.37 31.55
CA PRO A 235 2.06 -16.61 31.42
C PRO A 235 2.46 -16.96 29.98
N TRP A 236 1.87 -16.34 28.95
CA TRP A 236 2.17 -16.67 27.55
C TRP A 236 3.05 -15.59 26.92
N VAL A 237 4.26 -15.92 26.49
CA VAL A 237 5.24 -14.95 26.00
C VAL A 237 5.76 -15.35 24.63
N TYR A 238 5.50 -14.53 23.64
CA TYR A 238 5.91 -14.71 22.25
C TYR A 238 6.97 -13.68 21.89
N PHE A 239 8.07 -14.07 21.27
CA PHE A 239 9.08 -13.11 20.83
C PHE A 239 9.81 -13.57 19.57
N SER A 240 10.29 -12.62 18.78
CA SER A 240 11.13 -12.89 17.62
C SER A 240 12.61 -12.82 18.01
N SER A 241 13.31 -13.95 18.02
CA SER A 241 14.72 -14.04 18.36
C SER A 241 15.61 -13.97 17.12
N SER A 242 15.74 -12.78 16.52
CA SER A 242 16.68 -12.55 15.40
C SER A 242 17.97 -11.88 15.89
N SER A 243 19.12 -12.48 15.56
CA SER A 243 20.45 -11.92 15.82
C SER A 243 20.76 -10.68 14.98
N HIS A 244 20.04 -10.50 13.87
CA HIS A 244 20.22 -9.39 12.94
C HIS A 244 19.25 -8.23 13.20
N ALA A 245 18.26 -8.41 14.08
CA ALA A 245 17.33 -7.35 14.44
C ALA A 245 17.98 -6.38 15.45
N PRO A 246 17.93 -5.06 15.21
CA PRO A 246 18.50 -4.06 16.12
C PRO A 246 17.70 -3.89 17.43
N ALA A 247 16.55 -4.58 17.54
CA ALA A 247 15.65 -4.52 18.68
C ALA A 247 14.94 -5.86 18.88
N LEU A 248 14.63 -6.18 20.14
CA LEU A 248 13.80 -7.32 20.52
C LEU A 248 12.37 -6.85 20.79
N SER A 249 11.41 -7.49 20.13
CA SER A 249 9.98 -7.30 20.39
C SER A 249 9.42 -8.55 21.07
N VAL A 250 8.66 -8.35 22.15
CA VAL A 250 8.08 -9.41 22.97
C VAL A 250 6.61 -9.11 23.19
N LEU A 251 5.76 -10.10 23.02
CA LEU A 251 4.32 -10.04 23.25
C LEU A 251 3.98 -10.98 24.41
N ALA A 252 3.52 -10.43 25.52
CA ALA A 252 3.12 -11.21 26.70
C ALA A 252 1.60 -11.14 26.90
N CYS A 253 0.94 -12.28 26.98
CA CYS A 253 -0.51 -12.45 27.00
C CYS A 253 -0.99 -13.20 28.26
N ARG A 254 -2.24 -12.93 28.66
CA ARG A 254 -2.87 -13.63 29.80
C ARG A 254 -3.34 -15.03 29.41
N GLU A 255 -3.85 -15.12 28.19
CA GLU A 255 -4.35 -16.35 27.56
C GLU A 255 -3.49 -16.67 26.33
N PRO A 256 -3.51 -17.91 25.83
CA PRO A 256 -2.81 -18.25 24.59
C PRO A 256 -3.44 -17.49 23.41
N PHE A 257 -2.59 -16.78 22.65
CA PHE A 257 -3.04 -15.94 21.53
C PHE A 257 -3.67 -16.77 20.41
N GLU A 258 -3.25 -18.04 20.26
CA GLU A 258 -3.74 -18.99 19.25
C GLU A 258 -5.21 -19.40 19.42
N ILE A 259 -5.82 -19.16 20.58
CA ILE A 259 -7.18 -19.63 20.89
C ILE A 259 -8.18 -18.47 20.95
N LYS A 260 -7.71 -17.25 21.25
CA LYS A 260 -8.58 -16.08 21.43
C LYS A 260 -7.90 -14.80 20.93
N ALA A 261 -8.59 -14.11 20.00
CA ALA A 261 -8.22 -12.80 19.48
C ALA A 261 -7.98 -11.72 20.57
N ASN A 262 -8.71 -11.82 21.69
CA ASN A 262 -8.64 -10.90 22.82
C ASN A 262 -7.93 -11.50 24.04
N ALA A 263 -6.75 -12.08 23.85
CA ALA A 263 -5.95 -12.70 24.92
C ALA A 263 -5.34 -11.73 25.97
N GLY A 264 -5.68 -10.43 25.89
CA GLY A 264 -5.28 -9.41 26.87
C GLY A 264 -3.76 -9.21 26.93
N CYS A 265 -3.14 -8.94 25.79
CA CYS A 265 -1.68 -8.90 25.66
C CYS A 265 -1.07 -7.51 25.90
N ILE A 266 0.20 -7.51 26.28
CA ILE A 266 1.08 -6.34 26.34
C ILE A 266 2.29 -6.55 25.43
N SER A 267 2.77 -5.49 24.80
CA SER A 267 3.98 -5.49 23.99
C SER A 267 5.14 -4.84 24.73
N LEU A 268 6.27 -5.52 24.83
CA LEU A 268 7.53 -5.00 25.36
C LEU A 268 8.52 -4.85 24.21
N TYR A 269 9.17 -3.70 24.12
CA TYR A 269 10.10 -3.37 23.05
C TYR A 269 11.44 -2.93 23.63
N PHE A 270 12.51 -3.63 23.23
CA PHE A 270 13.86 -3.42 23.74
C PHE A 270 14.78 -2.96 22.63
N ARG A 271 15.36 -1.76 22.79
CA ARG A 271 16.27 -1.14 21.81
C ARG A 271 17.66 -1.04 22.43
N GLY A 272 18.69 -1.54 21.74
CA GLY A 272 20.10 -1.24 22.08
C GLY A 272 20.79 -2.14 23.11
N HIS A 273 20.29 -3.35 23.41
CA HIS A 273 21.00 -4.32 24.26
C HIS A 273 20.77 -5.77 23.79
N LEU A 274 21.43 -6.15 22.70
CA LEU A 274 21.54 -7.54 22.22
C LEU A 274 22.96 -7.83 21.77
#